data_AF-A0A7W5S3Q8-F1
#
_entry.id   AF-A0A7W5S3Q8-F1
#
_cell.length_a   1.000
_cell.length_b   1.000
_cell.length_c   1.000
_cell.angle_alpha   90.00
_cell.angle_beta   90.00
_cell.angle_gamma   90.00
#
_symmetry.space_group_name_H-M   'P 1'
#
loop_
_entity.id
_entity.type
_entity.pdbx_description
1 polymer ?
#
loop_
_entity_poly.entity_id
_entity_poly.type
_entity_poly.pdbx_seq_one_letter_code
_entity_poly.pdbx_strand_id
1 'polypeptide(L)'
;MTTPPRTAGANPAGTRVGHPRRWPLFLRIFAFILFTVLLVQLLNFAAVLLVPPPTPVVYSTSRIASVVRAGRDPSGLLTIAVATAPPTEEGDARDRHLGQVIAADLGVPARAVIVEARRYGPPLMAGAFRPPMPMGMPKMPPQSVVDNTLFGAFVVWVHAPDGQWRTIRPARPAFGLWQARLILWFLVAMAVAAPVALVLARRIARPVALFAAAADRLGRDPRADPIPLTGPPEIMEAATAFNVMQERLNRYVEDRTTLIAAVAHDLRTPLMRLALRLEKAPDEIREASEEDIQEMSQRIGAAMAFVRDMTRHVRRQRLDLRSLAESITDDYADRGEQVVLSPGPSLAIDGDAPALKALLVNLVDNAVKYAGHAEVQLYRDRDTVVIEVGDRGPGLSAADAAHAFEPFFRAERSRNRDTGGTGLGLASVRAVAHAHGGAASLENRPEGGLIVRVILPA
;
A
#
# COMPACT_ATOMS: atom_id res chain seq x y z
N MET A 1 -49.26 9.10 -56.64
CA MET A 1 -48.48 10.14 -55.91
C MET A 1 -47.60 9.42 -54.92
N THR A 2 -46.35 9.26 -55.33
CA THR A 2 -45.26 8.51 -54.71
C THR A 2 -44.40 9.49 -53.92
N THR A 3 -44.12 9.18 -52.65
CA THR A 3 -43.14 9.90 -51.83
C THR A 3 -42.08 8.89 -51.37
N PRO A 4 -40.79 9.10 -51.66
CA PRO A 4 -39.74 8.13 -51.36
C PRO A 4 -39.21 8.28 -49.92
N PRO A 5 -38.51 7.27 -49.37
CA PRO A 5 -37.87 7.36 -48.07
C PRO A 5 -36.59 8.20 -48.13
N ARG A 6 -36.40 9.05 -47.11
CA ARG A 6 -35.18 9.85 -46.91
C ARG A 6 -33.99 8.93 -46.64
N THR A 7 -33.08 8.86 -47.60
CA THR A 7 -31.70 8.45 -47.40
C THR A 7 -30.94 9.56 -46.69
N ALA A 8 -30.53 9.33 -45.45
CA ALA A 8 -29.52 10.16 -44.79
C ALA A 8 -28.15 9.54 -45.09
N GLY A 9 -27.38 10.23 -45.93
CA GLY A 9 -26.02 9.85 -46.30
C GLY A 9 -25.01 10.05 -45.18
N ALA A 10 -24.02 9.15 -45.21
CA ALA A 10 -22.60 9.37 -44.99
C ALA A 10 -22.15 10.24 -43.79
N ASN A 11 -21.42 9.59 -42.87
CA ASN A 11 -20.18 10.15 -42.37
C ASN A 11 -19.09 9.06 -42.41
N PRO A 12 -17.99 9.26 -43.14
CA PRO A 12 -16.95 8.25 -43.33
C PRO A 12 -16.12 8.05 -42.05
N ALA A 13 -15.62 6.82 -41.92
CA ALA A 13 -14.45 6.39 -41.17
C ALA A 13 -13.83 7.41 -40.20
N GLY A 14 -13.99 7.11 -38.91
CA GLY A 14 -13.48 7.90 -37.79
C GLY A 14 -12.07 8.44 -37.99
N THR A 15 -11.98 9.76 -37.93
CA THR A 15 -10.76 10.46 -37.58
C THR A 15 -10.28 9.90 -36.24
N ARG A 16 -9.26 9.05 -36.27
CA ARG A 16 -8.43 8.76 -35.10
C ARG A 16 -7.89 10.11 -34.62
N VAL A 17 -8.54 10.69 -33.62
CA VAL A 17 -7.98 11.81 -32.86
C VAL A 17 -6.70 11.27 -32.26
N GLY A 18 -5.59 11.58 -32.90
CA GLY A 18 -4.26 11.23 -32.44
C GLY A 18 -4.02 11.95 -31.13
N HIS A 19 -4.36 11.31 -30.01
CA HIS A 19 -3.79 11.72 -28.74
C HIS A 19 -2.27 11.75 -28.92
N PRO A 20 -1.59 12.83 -28.49
CA PRO A 20 -0.14 12.93 -28.62
C PRO A 20 0.44 11.66 -28.03
N ARG A 21 1.18 10.88 -28.83
CA ARG A 21 1.72 9.57 -28.45
C ARG A 21 2.43 9.69 -27.11
N ARG A 22 1.70 9.40 -26.03
CA ARG A 22 2.25 9.39 -24.68
C ARG A 22 3.21 8.22 -24.66
N TRP A 23 4.45 8.50 -24.28
CA TRP A 23 5.50 7.50 -24.30
C TRP A 23 5.06 6.26 -23.49
N PRO A 24 5.31 5.04 -24.00
CA PRO A 24 5.08 3.80 -23.27
C PRO A 24 5.61 3.89 -21.85
N LEU A 25 4.90 3.29 -20.89
CA LEU A 25 5.31 3.20 -19.49
C LEU A 25 6.72 2.60 -19.40
N PHE A 26 7.00 1.57 -20.21
CA PHE A 26 8.34 0.98 -20.31
C PHE A 26 9.40 2.03 -20.66
N LEU A 27 9.20 2.79 -21.75
CA LEU A 27 10.14 3.82 -22.20
C LEU A 27 10.31 4.94 -21.17
N ARG A 28 9.25 5.31 -20.46
CA ARG A 28 9.31 6.31 -19.37
C ARG A 28 10.11 5.81 -18.18
N ILE A 29 9.86 4.59 -17.73
CA ILE A 29 10.60 3.96 -16.63
C ILE A 29 12.06 3.77 -17.04
N PHE A 30 12.31 3.24 -18.24
CA PHE A 30 13.65 3.01 -18.77
C PHE A 30 14.44 4.31 -18.89
N ALA A 31 13.88 5.37 -19.48
CA ALA A 31 14.55 6.66 -19.59
C ALA A 31 14.85 7.27 -18.21
N PHE A 32 13.93 7.10 -17.24
CA PHE A 32 14.12 7.60 -15.89
C PHE A 32 15.20 6.83 -15.13
N ILE A 33 15.23 5.50 -15.23
CA ILE A 33 16.28 4.64 -14.67
C ILE A 33 17.62 4.99 -15.32
N LEU A 34 17.68 5.07 -16.65
CA LEU A 34 18.89 5.40 -17.39
C LEU A 34 19.43 6.78 -16.98
N PHE A 35 18.57 7.79 -16.88
CA PHE A 35 18.95 9.11 -16.39
C PHE A 35 19.50 9.05 -14.97
N THR A 36 18.88 8.28 -14.07
CA THR A 36 19.33 8.11 -12.69
C THR A 36 20.70 7.44 -12.63
N VAL A 37 20.91 6.37 -13.39
CA VAL A 37 22.19 5.64 -13.47
C VAL A 37 23.27 6.56 -14.03
N LEU A 38 22.99 7.29 -15.11
CA LEU A 38 23.94 8.24 -15.70
C LEU A 38 24.29 9.37 -14.72
N LEU A 39 23.31 9.91 -13.99
CA LEU A 39 23.51 10.94 -12.99
C LEU A 39 24.41 10.44 -11.85
N VAL A 40 24.14 9.24 -11.33
CA VAL A 40 24.96 8.62 -10.29
C VAL A 40 26.38 8.33 -10.80
N GLN A 41 26.53 7.86 -12.04
CA GLN A 41 27.84 7.60 -12.62
C GLN A 41 28.65 8.88 -12.85
N LEU A 42 27.99 9.94 -13.32
CA LEU A 42 28.59 11.27 -13.46
C LEU A 42 29.07 11.80 -12.10
N LEU A 43 28.25 11.62 -11.06
CA LEU A 43 28.59 11.99 -9.70
C LEU A 43 29.78 11.15 -9.19
N ASN A 44 29.79 9.83 -9.37
CA ASN A 44 30.93 8.99 -8.99
C ASN A 44 32.21 9.40 -9.72
N PHE A 45 32.12 9.73 -11.01
CA PHE A 45 33.26 10.22 -11.79
C PHE A 45 33.77 11.58 -11.30
N ALA A 46 32.87 12.50 -10.98
CA ALA A 46 33.22 13.79 -10.39
C ALA A 46 33.92 13.61 -9.03
N ALA A 47 33.57 12.59 -8.24
CA ALA A 47 34.29 12.24 -7.02
C ALA A 47 35.78 11.97 -7.29
N VAL A 48 36.07 11.21 -8.33
CA VAL A 48 37.45 10.84 -8.72
C VAL A 48 38.25 12.07 -9.15
N LEU A 49 37.62 13.05 -9.80
CA LEU A 49 38.27 14.28 -10.24
C LEU A 49 38.43 15.32 -9.13
N LEU A 50 37.44 15.45 -8.25
CA LEU A 50 37.36 16.52 -7.24
C LEU A 50 38.00 16.13 -5.90
N VAL A 51 38.05 14.83 -5.57
CA VAL A 51 38.69 14.36 -4.33
C VAL A 51 40.15 14.05 -4.66
N PRO A 52 41.11 14.94 -4.30
CA PRO A 52 42.51 14.69 -4.59
C PRO A 52 42.96 13.40 -3.88
N PRO A 53 43.85 12.61 -4.52
CA PRO A 53 44.43 11.45 -3.85
C PRO A 53 45.15 11.93 -2.58
N PRO A 54 45.16 11.11 -1.51
CA PRO A 54 45.92 11.45 -0.32
C PRO A 54 47.39 11.68 -0.71
N THR A 55 47.92 12.84 -0.36
CA THR A 55 49.34 13.10 -0.56
C THR A 55 50.13 12.16 0.34
N PRO A 56 51.15 11.44 -0.17
CA PRO A 56 52.00 10.65 0.69
C PRO A 56 52.69 11.60 1.67
N VAL A 57 52.53 11.36 2.97
CA VAL A 57 53.27 12.12 3.98
C VAL A 57 54.73 11.67 3.91
N VAL A 58 55.60 12.64 3.66
CA VAL A 58 57.03 12.45 3.47
C VAL A 58 57.75 12.85 4.75
N TYR A 59 58.62 11.99 5.28
CA TYR A 59 59.34 12.22 6.53
C TYR A 59 60.84 12.30 6.26
N SER A 60 61.44 13.48 6.40
CA SER A 60 62.89 13.63 6.30
C SER A 60 63.59 13.09 7.55
N THR A 61 64.80 12.53 7.37
CA THR A 61 65.65 12.09 8.49
C THR A 61 65.91 13.22 9.50
N SER A 62 66.12 14.45 9.01
CA SER A 62 66.33 15.64 9.84
C SER A 62 65.12 16.01 10.72
N ARG A 63 63.89 15.78 10.23
CA ARG A 63 62.67 15.99 11.02
C ARG A 63 62.54 14.93 12.11
N ILE A 64 62.90 13.69 11.81
CA ILE A 64 62.88 12.61 12.81
C ILE A 64 63.89 12.92 13.92
N ALA A 65 65.10 13.35 13.56
CA ALA A 65 66.12 13.75 14.53
C ALA A 65 65.65 14.94 15.39
N SER A 66 64.98 15.94 14.81
CA SER A 66 64.45 17.07 15.58
C SER A 66 63.33 16.67 16.56
N VAL A 67 62.44 15.76 16.15
CA VAL A 67 61.37 15.23 17.01
C VAL A 67 61.92 14.41 18.18
N VAL A 68 62.98 13.63 17.96
CA VAL A 68 63.68 12.89 19.03
C VAL A 68 64.28 13.85 20.05
N ARG A 69 65.00 14.88 19.59
CA ARG A 69 65.61 15.87 20.49
C ARG A 69 64.57 16.65 21.28
N ALA A 70 63.45 17.02 20.64
CA ALA A 70 62.38 17.76 21.27
C ALA A 70 61.51 16.89 22.21
N GLY A 71 61.58 15.56 22.10
CA GLY A 71 60.76 14.63 22.88
C GLY A 71 59.26 14.64 22.54
N ARG A 72 58.85 15.44 21.54
CA ARG A 72 57.48 15.56 21.03
C ARG A 72 57.52 16.03 19.58
N ASP A 73 56.53 15.63 18.79
CA ASP A 73 56.35 16.18 17.44
C ASP A 73 55.34 17.34 17.48
N PRO A 74 55.77 18.60 17.25
CA PRO A 74 54.84 19.73 17.20
C PRO A 74 53.84 19.64 16.04
N SER A 75 54.12 18.83 15.01
CA SER A 75 53.20 18.60 13.89
C SER A 75 52.20 17.46 14.12
N GLY A 76 52.39 16.66 15.17
CA GLY A 76 51.53 15.51 15.49
C GLY A 76 51.53 14.40 14.43
N LEU A 77 52.47 14.41 13.48
CA LEU A 77 52.61 13.42 12.41
C LEU A 77 53.41 12.20 12.86
N LEU A 78 54.17 12.31 13.94
CA LEU A 78 54.98 11.25 14.54
C LEU A 78 54.56 11.03 15.99
N THR A 79 54.48 9.76 16.38
CA THR A 79 54.23 9.31 17.74
C THR A 79 55.51 8.71 18.30
N ILE A 80 55.84 9.07 19.54
CA ILE A 80 56.99 8.53 20.28
C ILE A 80 56.44 7.62 21.37
N ALA A 81 56.89 6.37 21.42
CA ALA A 81 56.53 5.42 22.47
C ALA A 81 57.79 4.76 23.04
N VAL A 82 57.84 4.60 24.36
CA VAL A 82 58.90 3.84 25.03
C VAL A 82 58.78 2.38 24.65
N ALA A 83 59.91 1.76 24.31
CA ALA A 83 60.02 0.36 23.99
C ALA A 83 61.14 -0.29 24.80
N THR A 84 61.03 -1.60 25.01
CA THR A 84 61.91 -2.35 25.92
C THR A 84 63.14 -2.91 25.23
N ALA A 85 63.06 -3.28 23.96
CA ALA A 85 64.19 -3.81 23.19
C ALA A 85 64.03 -3.52 21.69
N PRO A 86 65.13 -3.28 20.95
CA PRO A 86 65.11 -3.10 19.50
C PRO A 86 64.87 -4.43 18.78
N PRO A 87 64.49 -4.40 17.50
CA PRO A 87 64.40 -5.60 16.67
C PRO A 87 65.79 -6.25 16.52
N THR A 88 65.81 -7.59 16.46
CA THR A 88 67.03 -8.41 16.30
C THR A 88 67.52 -8.50 14.84
N GLU A 89 66.71 -8.10 13.87
CA GLU A 89 67.06 -8.14 12.44
C GLU A 89 67.72 -6.82 11.99
N GLU A 90 68.90 -6.90 11.37
CA GLU A 90 69.50 -5.77 10.68
C GLU A 90 68.69 -5.43 9.43
N GLY A 91 68.19 -4.19 9.36
CA GLY A 91 67.48 -3.67 8.19
C GLY A 91 68.30 -3.72 6.89
N ASP A 92 67.62 -3.58 5.76
CA ASP A 92 68.23 -3.55 4.42
C ASP A 92 69.28 -2.41 4.30
N ALA A 93 70.11 -2.41 3.25
CA ALA A 93 71.19 -1.44 3.07
C ALA A 93 70.71 0.03 3.14
N ARG A 94 69.49 0.31 2.65
CA ARG A 94 68.85 1.63 2.74
C ARG A 94 68.47 2.00 4.18
N ASP A 95 67.92 1.06 4.94
CA ASP A 95 67.52 1.29 6.33
C ASP A 95 68.75 1.55 7.21
N ARG A 96 69.84 0.83 6.95
CA ARG A 96 71.15 1.11 7.59
C ARG A 96 71.67 2.51 7.24
N HIS A 97 71.57 2.92 5.97
CA HIS A 97 71.98 4.26 5.55
C HIS A 97 71.15 5.36 6.24
N LEU A 98 69.82 5.21 6.26
CA LEU A 98 68.91 6.13 6.95
C LEU A 98 69.21 6.20 8.46
N GLY A 99 69.47 5.04 9.09
CA GLY A 99 69.87 4.98 10.50
C GLY A 99 71.16 5.72 10.79
N GLN A 100 72.18 5.59 9.92
CA GLN A 100 73.43 6.34 10.04
C GLN A 100 73.22 7.85 9.92
N VAL A 101 72.41 8.30 8.96
CA VAL A 101 72.10 9.73 8.77
C VAL A 101 71.37 10.29 9.99
N ILE A 102 70.36 9.58 10.51
CA ILE A 102 69.63 10.00 11.72
C ILE A 102 70.56 10.00 12.95
N ALA A 103 71.45 9.00 13.09
CA ALA A 103 72.40 8.92 14.20
C ALA A 103 73.43 10.06 14.16
N ALA A 104 73.94 10.40 12.97
CA ALA A 104 74.83 11.54 12.76
C ALA A 104 74.14 12.86 13.11
N ASP A 105 72.90 13.05 12.67
CA ASP A 105 72.08 14.20 13.04
C ASP A 105 71.82 14.23 14.56
N LEU A 106 71.66 13.10 15.24
CA LEU A 106 71.43 13.06 16.69
C LEU A 106 72.70 13.17 17.54
N GLY A 107 73.90 13.03 16.95
CA GLY A 107 75.16 12.97 17.69
C GLY A 107 75.32 11.70 18.53
N VAL A 108 74.65 10.61 18.17
CA VAL A 108 74.68 9.30 18.86
C VAL A 108 75.41 8.27 18.00
N PRO A 109 76.01 7.21 18.57
CA PRO A 109 76.67 6.19 17.76
C PRO A 109 75.66 5.48 16.86
N ALA A 110 76.06 5.05 15.65
CA ALA A 110 75.16 4.44 14.67
C ALA A 110 74.37 3.23 15.20
N ARG A 111 74.93 2.48 16.16
CA ARG A 111 74.26 1.36 16.86
C ARG A 111 73.08 1.76 17.75
N ALA A 112 72.97 3.04 18.09
CA ALA A 112 71.90 3.59 18.91
C ALA A 112 70.64 3.94 18.10
N VAL A 113 70.69 3.83 16.76
CA VAL A 113 69.54 4.11 15.89
C VAL A 113 69.32 2.95 14.94
N ILE A 114 68.12 2.34 14.98
CA ILE A 114 67.71 1.27 14.07
C ILE A 114 66.47 1.73 13.33
N VAL A 115 66.51 1.68 12.00
CA VAL A 115 65.37 2.04 11.14
C VAL A 115 64.80 0.76 10.57
N GLU A 116 63.49 0.61 10.65
CA GLU A 116 62.73 -0.44 10.00
C GLU A 116 61.68 0.23 9.12
N ALA A 117 61.98 0.37 7.83
CA ALA A 117 61.02 0.85 6.86
C ALA A 117 60.41 -0.37 6.14
N ARG A 118 59.13 -0.68 6.38
CA ARG A 118 58.46 -1.71 5.56
C ARG A 118 58.51 -1.23 4.12
N ARG A 119 59.13 -2.02 3.22
CA ARG A 119 59.26 -1.75 1.78
C ARG A 119 57.91 -1.35 1.17
N TYR A 120 57.64 -0.06 1.16
CA TYR A 120 56.88 0.58 0.11
C TYR A 120 57.94 1.33 -0.70
N GLY A 121 58.25 0.83 -1.90
CA GLY A 121 58.94 1.66 -2.87
C GLY A 121 58.21 3.01 -3.02
N PRO A 122 58.87 4.06 -3.55
CA PRO A 122 58.15 5.27 -3.92
C PRO A 122 56.89 4.83 -4.69
N PRO A 123 55.70 5.39 -4.38
CA PRO A 123 54.44 4.92 -4.94
C PRO A 123 54.64 4.70 -6.44
N LEU A 124 54.19 3.54 -6.94
CA LEU A 124 54.30 3.05 -8.34
C LEU A 124 53.66 4.02 -9.36
N MET A 125 54.19 5.24 -9.43
CA MET A 125 53.93 6.29 -10.40
C MET A 125 55.10 6.40 -11.39
N ALA A 126 56.06 5.47 -11.32
CA ALA A 126 57.20 5.44 -12.22
C ALA A 126 57.03 4.47 -13.41
N GLY A 127 56.03 3.57 -13.40
CA GLY A 127 56.03 2.40 -14.29
C GLY A 127 54.96 2.30 -15.38
N ALA A 128 53.67 2.50 -15.09
CA ALA A 128 52.61 1.98 -15.99
C ALA A 128 51.54 2.99 -16.45
N PHE A 129 51.48 4.20 -15.89
CA PHE A 129 50.65 5.28 -16.41
C PHE A 129 51.33 6.59 -16.04
N ARG A 130 52.06 7.20 -16.99
CA ARG A 130 52.42 8.62 -16.91
C ARG A 130 51.30 9.39 -17.59
N PRO A 131 50.25 9.84 -16.89
CA PRO A 131 49.42 10.88 -17.47
C PRO A 131 50.33 12.07 -17.82
N PRO A 132 50.08 12.81 -18.92
CA PRO A 132 50.84 14.01 -19.23
C PRO A 132 50.78 14.91 -18.00
N MET A 133 51.95 15.17 -17.42
CA MET A 133 52.07 15.98 -16.20
C MET A 133 51.47 17.37 -16.49
N PRO A 134 50.51 17.86 -15.70
CA PRO A 134 50.02 19.22 -15.87
C PRO A 134 51.16 20.21 -15.68
N MET A 135 51.26 21.18 -16.60
CA MET A 135 52.32 22.18 -16.67
C MET A 135 52.34 23.01 -15.38
N GLY A 136 53.39 22.89 -14.55
CA GLY A 136 53.58 23.70 -13.34
C GLY A 136 53.95 22.98 -12.03
N MET A 137 54.15 21.66 -12.00
CA MET A 137 54.69 21.01 -10.81
C MET A 137 56.18 21.36 -10.57
N PRO A 138 56.62 21.55 -9.31
CA PRO A 138 58.04 21.73 -8.98
C PRO A 138 58.85 20.50 -9.42
N LYS A 139 60.08 20.73 -9.92
CA LYS A 139 61.03 19.68 -10.29
C LYS A 139 61.10 18.62 -9.19
N MET A 140 61.15 17.33 -9.55
CA MET A 140 61.40 16.26 -8.58
C MET A 140 62.61 16.63 -7.72
N PRO A 141 62.54 16.43 -6.39
CA PRO A 141 63.67 16.72 -5.52
C PRO A 141 64.88 15.86 -5.95
N PRO A 142 66.12 16.35 -5.77
CA PRO A 142 67.34 15.60 -6.08
C PRO A 142 67.30 14.18 -5.49
N GLN A 143 67.90 13.19 -6.16
CA GLN A 143 67.90 11.79 -5.69
C GLN A 143 68.40 11.65 -4.25
N SER A 144 69.39 12.46 -3.85
CA SER A 144 69.90 12.53 -2.47
C SER A 144 68.85 12.90 -1.42
N VAL A 145 67.82 13.66 -1.78
CA VAL A 145 66.71 14.01 -0.88
C VAL A 145 65.73 12.83 -0.76
N VAL A 146 65.53 12.08 -1.84
CA VAL A 146 64.66 10.88 -1.86
C VAL A 146 65.29 9.74 -1.06
N ASP A 147 66.61 9.60 -1.14
CA ASP A 147 67.37 8.58 -0.41
C ASP A 147 67.35 8.82 1.11
N ASN A 148 67.30 10.09 1.54
CA ASN A 148 67.24 10.52 2.95
C ASN A 148 65.82 10.75 3.48
N THR A 149 64.86 10.03 2.92
CA THR A 149 63.45 10.22 3.22
C THR A 149 62.73 8.90 3.47
N LEU A 150 61.91 8.88 4.52
CA LEU A 150 61.03 7.79 4.90
C LEU A 150 59.61 8.03 4.36
N PHE A 151 59.02 6.97 3.80
CA PHE A 151 57.68 6.98 3.21
C PHE A 151 56.80 5.91 3.87
N GLY A 152 55.51 6.19 3.99
CA GLY A 152 54.53 5.20 4.42
C GLY A 152 54.72 4.75 5.88
N ALA A 153 54.76 3.44 6.11
CA ALA A 153 54.85 2.85 7.44
C ALA A 153 56.29 2.50 7.79
N PHE A 154 56.82 3.11 8.86
CA PHE A 154 58.15 2.85 9.36
C PHE A 154 58.18 2.89 10.89
N VAL A 155 59.23 2.32 11.46
CA VAL A 155 59.57 2.43 12.87
C VAL A 155 61.03 2.83 12.98
N VAL A 156 61.30 3.95 13.65
CA VAL A 156 62.68 4.32 14.02
C VAL A 156 62.86 4.09 15.51
N TRP A 157 63.85 3.27 15.85
CA TRP A 157 64.25 2.96 17.20
C TRP A 157 65.46 3.82 17.56
N VAL A 158 65.37 4.54 18.68
CA VAL A 158 66.48 5.35 19.19
C VAL A 158 66.74 4.98 20.65
N HIS A 159 67.99 4.68 20.96
CA HIS A 159 68.44 4.50 22.32
C HIS A 159 68.71 5.85 22.96
N ALA A 160 67.88 6.23 23.93
CA ALA A 160 68.01 7.50 24.62
C ALA A 160 69.13 7.45 25.69
N PRO A 161 69.66 8.62 26.11
CA PRO A 161 70.70 8.69 27.14
C PRO A 161 70.26 8.16 28.51
N ASP A 162 68.94 8.05 28.74
CA ASP A 162 68.32 7.50 29.95
C ASP A 162 68.33 5.95 29.98
N GLY A 163 68.89 5.30 28.96
CA GLY A 163 68.99 3.84 28.86
C GLY A 163 67.72 3.17 28.33
N GLN A 164 66.70 3.93 27.92
CA GLN A 164 65.47 3.38 27.35
C GLN A 164 65.47 3.49 25.81
N TRP A 165 64.85 2.50 25.16
CA TRP A 165 64.57 2.59 23.73
C TRP A 165 63.29 3.38 23.48
N ARG A 166 63.28 4.21 22.45
CA ARG A 166 62.11 4.96 21.99
C ARG A 166 61.81 4.62 20.54
N THR A 167 60.55 4.35 20.25
CA THR A 167 60.05 4.09 18.89
C THR A 167 59.34 5.30 18.35
N ILE A 168 59.66 5.65 17.11
CA ILE A 168 59.04 6.74 16.37
C ILE A 168 58.27 6.12 15.22
N ARG A 169 56.96 6.34 15.20
CA ARG A 169 56.07 5.82 14.16
C ARG A 169 55.19 6.93 13.61
N PRO A 170 54.83 6.89 12.32
CA PRO A 170 53.88 7.84 11.76
C PRO A 170 52.53 7.71 12.48
N ALA A 171 52.00 8.84 12.94
CA ALA A 171 50.66 8.93 13.51
C ALA A 171 49.64 8.60 12.41
N ARG A 172 48.92 7.48 12.54
CA ARG A 172 47.81 7.15 11.64
C ARG A 172 46.51 7.71 12.22
N PRO A 173 45.92 8.77 11.67
CA PRO A 173 44.57 9.15 12.07
C PRO A 173 43.61 8.01 11.72
N ALA A 174 42.72 7.64 12.64
CA ALA A 174 41.70 6.59 12.42
C ALA A 174 40.76 6.92 11.25
N PHE A 175 40.56 8.22 10.99
CA PHE A 175 39.80 8.78 9.89
C PHE A 175 40.58 9.95 9.27
N GLY A 176 41.03 9.81 8.03
CA GLY A 176 41.61 10.93 7.30
C GLY A 176 40.52 11.77 6.60
N LEU A 177 40.86 13.03 6.33
CA LEU A 177 39.96 13.97 5.65
C LEU A 177 39.53 13.48 4.26
N TRP A 178 40.35 12.69 3.58
CA TRP A 178 40.00 12.11 2.28
C TRP A 178 38.92 11.02 2.41
N GLN A 179 38.98 10.16 3.43
CA GLN A 179 37.90 9.20 3.70
C GLN A 179 36.60 9.93 4.06
N ALA A 180 36.68 10.97 4.91
CA ALA A 180 35.51 11.77 5.27
C ALA A 180 34.87 12.45 4.05
N ARG A 181 35.68 12.97 3.11
CA ARG A 181 35.20 13.55 1.84
C ARG A 181 34.54 12.50 0.95
N LEU A 182 35.10 11.30 0.83
CA LEU A 182 34.48 10.21 0.07
C LEU A 182 33.15 9.76 0.69
N ILE A 183 33.10 9.61 2.02
CA ILE A 183 31.85 9.26 2.72
C ILE A 183 30.80 10.35 2.51
N LEU A 184 31.17 11.63 2.67
CA LEU A 184 30.27 12.74 2.39
C LEU A 184 29.78 12.71 0.94
N TRP A 185 30.65 12.38 -0.02
CA TRP A 185 30.27 12.23 -1.41
C TRP A 185 29.24 11.12 -1.63
N PHE A 186 29.47 9.94 -1.04
CA PHE A 186 28.51 8.83 -1.09
C PHE A 186 27.17 9.20 -0.44
N LEU A 187 27.19 9.94 0.67
CA LEU A 187 25.97 10.43 1.32
C LEU A 187 25.22 11.41 0.42
N VAL A 188 25.91 12.35 -0.23
CA VAL A 188 25.30 13.28 -1.20
C VAL A 188 24.74 12.51 -2.40
N ALA A 189 25.47 11.52 -2.92
CA ALA A 189 25.01 10.66 -4.00
C ALA A 189 23.70 9.94 -3.65
N MET A 190 23.66 9.36 -2.46
CA MET A 190 22.49 8.66 -1.94
C MET A 190 21.32 9.63 -1.72
N ALA A 191 21.59 10.82 -1.18
CA ALA A 191 20.57 11.86 -0.98
C ALA A 191 19.95 12.35 -2.30
N VAL A 192 20.72 12.35 -3.40
CA VAL A 192 20.21 12.69 -4.74
C VAL A 192 19.46 11.51 -5.37
N ALA A 193 19.94 10.29 -5.20
CA ALA A 193 19.31 9.10 -5.78
C ALA A 193 18.01 8.70 -5.08
N ALA A 194 17.89 8.89 -3.77
CA ALA A 194 16.75 8.44 -2.97
C ALA A 194 15.40 9.09 -3.40
N PRO A 195 15.28 10.42 -3.58
CA PRO A 195 14.05 11.04 -4.07
C PRO A 195 13.62 10.50 -5.45
N VAL A 196 14.60 10.26 -6.32
CA VAL A 196 14.37 9.73 -7.67
C VAL A 196 13.80 8.31 -7.59
N ALA A 197 14.42 7.44 -6.78
CA ALA A 197 13.92 6.09 -6.52
C ALA A 197 12.50 6.10 -5.92
N LEU A 198 12.22 6.99 -4.96
CA LEU A 198 10.89 7.14 -4.36
C LEU A 198 9.83 7.57 -5.37
N VAL A 199 10.15 8.53 -6.26
CA VAL A 199 9.24 8.96 -7.32
C VAL A 199 8.95 7.81 -8.29
N LEU A 200 9.97 7.03 -8.66
CA LEU A 200 9.80 5.87 -9.55
C LEU A 200 8.93 4.78 -8.90
N ALA A 201 9.22 4.44 -7.64
CA ALA A 201 8.43 3.47 -6.88
C ALA A 201 6.95 3.89 -6.79
N ARG A 202 6.69 5.17 -6.47
CA ARG A 202 5.33 5.72 -6.42
C ARG A 202 4.64 5.68 -7.78
N ARG A 203 5.36 5.93 -8.89
CA ARG A 203 4.78 5.86 -10.25
C ARG A 203 4.37 4.45 -10.64
N ILE A 204 5.09 3.43 -10.19
CA ILE A 204 4.79 2.03 -10.45
C ILE A 204 3.66 1.53 -9.53
N ALA A 205 3.67 1.90 -8.25
CA ALA A 205 2.69 1.42 -7.27
C ALA A 205 1.31 2.08 -7.41
N ARG A 206 1.23 3.35 -7.81
CA ARG A 206 -0.03 4.10 -7.85
C ARG A 206 -1.09 3.50 -8.79
N PRO A 207 -0.78 3.07 -10.03
CA PRO A 207 -1.76 2.39 -10.88
C PRO A 207 -2.26 1.09 -10.27
N VAL A 208 -1.38 0.28 -9.67
CA VAL A 208 -1.77 -1.00 -9.04
C VAL A 208 -2.77 -0.76 -7.90
N ALA A 209 -2.52 0.22 -7.05
CA ALA A 209 -3.45 0.60 -5.98
C ALA A 209 -4.81 1.09 -6.52
N LEU A 210 -4.81 1.79 -7.66
CA LEU A 210 -6.04 2.23 -8.33
C LEU A 210 -6.87 1.04 -8.82
N PHE A 211 -6.25 0.07 -9.49
CA PHE A 211 -6.95 -1.14 -9.94
C PHE A 211 -7.45 -1.98 -8.78
N ALA A 212 -6.67 -2.12 -7.69
CA ALA A 212 -7.10 -2.83 -6.50
C ALA A 212 -8.35 -2.17 -5.86
N ALA A 213 -8.34 -0.84 -5.72
CA ALA A 213 -9.50 -0.10 -5.21
C ALA A 213 -10.71 -0.19 -6.16
N ALA A 214 -10.49 -0.18 -7.47
CA ALA A 214 -11.56 -0.36 -8.44
C ALA A 214 -12.18 -1.77 -8.39
N ALA A 215 -11.36 -2.81 -8.21
CA ALA A 215 -11.84 -4.18 -8.04
C ALA A 215 -12.64 -4.36 -6.73
N ASP A 216 -12.18 -3.78 -5.63
CA ASP A 216 -12.88 -3.78 -4.34
C ASP A 216 -14.23 -3.03 -4.43
N ARG A 217 -14.26 -1.89 -5.14
CA ARG A 217 -15.52 -1.17 -5.44
C ARG A 217 -16.45 -2.00 -6.31
N LEU A 218 -15.95 -2.63 -7.38
CA LEU A 218 -16.75 -3.48 -8.28
C LEU A 218 -17.38 -4.66 -7.53
N GLY A 219 -16.69 -5.22 -6.53
CA GLY A 219 -17.21 -6.29 -5.69
C GLY A 219 -18.36 -5.86 -4.77
N ARG A 220 -18.42 -4.58 -4.37
CA ARG A 220 -19.51 -4.02 -3.54
C ARG A 220 -20.65 -3.44 -4.37
N ASP A 221 -20.30 -2.77 -5.46
CA ASP A 221 -21.22 -2.14 -6.39
C ASP A 221 -20.74 -2.38 -7.83
N PRO A 222 -21.36 -3.32 -8.55
CA PRO A 222 -21.05 -3.60 -9.95
C PRO A 222 -21.14 -2.35 -10.84
N ARG A 223 -21.98 -1.38 -10.47
CA ARG A 223 -22.22 -0.14 -11.21
C ARG A 223 -21.42 1.07 -10.72
N ALA A 224 -20.38 0.84 -9.91
CA ALA A 224 -19.44 1.89 -9.49
C ALA A 224 -18.78 2.60 -10.70
N ASP A 225 -18.26 3.80 -10.48
CA ASP A 225 -17.63 4.59 -11.54
C ASP A 225 -16.46 3.83 -12.21
N PRO A 226 -16.39 3.85 -13.56
CA PRO A 226 -15.33 3.17 -14.29
C PRO A 226 -13.96 3.81 -14.04
N ILE A 227 -12.90 3.04 -14.27
CA ILE A 227 -11.53 3.54 -14.14
C ILE A 227 -11.29 4.65 -15.18
N PRO A 228 -10.79 5.84 -14.77
CA PRO A 228 -10.50 6.91 -15.71
C PRO A 228 -9.39 6.49 -16.67
N LEU A 229 -9.60 6.71 -17.97
CA LEU A 229 -8.66 6.38 -19.04
C LEU A 229 -7.50 7.39 -19.13
N THR A 230 -6.77 7.52 -18.02
CA THR A 230 -5.66 8.47 -17.88
C THR A 230 -4.37 7.73 -17.58
N GLY A 231 -3.32 8.01 -18.35
CA GLY A 231 -1.99 7.45 -18.08
C GLY A 231 -1.16 7.22 -19.33
N PRO A 232 -0.10 6.41 -19.20
CA PRO A 232 0.59 5.76 -20.32
C PRO A 232 -0.33 4.79 -21.07
N PRO A 233 -0.01 4.44 -22.33
CA PRO A 233 -0.87 3.61 -23.17
C PRO A 233 -1.18 2.24 -22.55
N GLU A 234 -0.23 1.61 -21.86
CA GLU A 234 -0.42 0.29 -21.24
C GLU A 234 -1.42 0.35 -20.07
N ILE A 235 -1.39 1.44 -19.30
CA ILE A 235 -2.36 1.67 -18.22
C ILE A 235 -3.74 1.96 -18.79
N MET A 236 -3.81 2.72 -19.89
CA MET A 236 -5.07 2.99 -20.58
C MET A 236 -5.68 1.72 -21.20
N GLU A 237 -4.86 0.84 -21.76
CA GLU A 237 -5.30 -0.44 -22.31
C GLU A 237 -5.85 -1.35 -21.20
N ALA A 238 -5.13 -1.49 -20.09
CA ALA A 238 -5.61 -2.23 -18.92
C ALA A 238 -6.89 -1.64 -18.33
N ALA A 239 -6.99 -0.31 -18.23
CA ALA A 239 -8.20 0.37 -17.75
C ALA A 239 -9.38 0.15 -18.70
N THR A 240 -9.14 0.16 -20.02
CA THR A 240 -10.17 -0.13 -21.02
C THR A 240 -10.67 -1.58 -20.89
N ALA A 241 -9.76 -2.55 -20.77
CA ALA A 241 -10.13 -3.95 -20.59
C ALA A 241 -10.93 -4.17 -19.28
N PHE A 242 -10.52 -3.52 -18.19
CA PHE A 242 -11.25 -3.57 -16.92
C PHE A 242 -12.66 -2.98 -17.04
N ASN A 243 -12.80 -1.81 -17.67
CA ASN A 243 -14.10 -1.16 -17.86
C ASN A 243 -15.02 -2.00 -18.76
N VAL A 244 -14.49 -2.65 -19.80
CA VAL A 244 -15.27 -3.58 -20.65
C VAL A 244 -15.73 -4.81 -19.85
N MET A 245 -14.89 -5.34 -18.97
CA MET A 245 -15.27 -6.44 -18.07
C MET A 245 -16.39 -6.03 -17.12
N GLN A 246 -16.27 -4.85 -16.50
CA GLN A 246 -17.30 -4.26 -15.65
C GLN A 246 -18.64 -4.11 -16.40
N GLU A 247 -18.63 -3.54 -17.61
CA GLU A 247 -19.83 -3.36 -18.42
C GLU A 247 -20.51 -4.70 -18.75
N ARG A 248 -19.71 -5.73 -19.11
CA ARG A 248 -20.22 -7.08 -19.36
C ARG A 248 -20.86 -7.71 -18.13
N LEU A 249 -20.25 -7.52 -16.96
CA LEU A 249 -20.79 -8.04 -15.71
C LEU A 249 -22.11 -7.35 -15.35
N ASN A 250 -22.19 -6.04 -15.51
CA ASN A 250 -23.42 -5.28 -15.28
C ASN A 250 -24.55 -5.74 -16.19
N ARG A 251 -24.26 -5.87 -17.50
CA ARG A 251 -25.24 -6.38 -18.47
C ARG A 251 -25.69 -7.79 -18.12
N TYR A 252 -24.78 -8.66 -17.71
CA TYR A 252 -25.11 -10.03 -17.30
C TYR A 252 -26.07 -10.05 -16.09
N VAL A 253 -25.84 -9.19 -15.09
CA VAL A 253 -26.73 -9.07 -13.92
C VAL A 253 -28.09 -8.50 -14.31
N GLU A 254 -28.13 -7.47 -15.17
CA GLU A 254 -29.37 -6.87 -15.68
C GLU A 254 -30.21 -7.83 -16.51
N ASP A 255 -29.58 -8.58 -17.42
CA ASP A 255 -30.23 -9.59 -18.25
C ASP A 255 -30.82 -10.70 -17.38
N ARG A 256 -30.06 -11.18 -16.37
CA ARG A 256 -30.52 -12.19 -15.40
C ARG A 256 -31.76 -11.71 -14.65
N THR A 257 -31.77 -10.45 -14.26
CA THR A 257 -32.86 -9.83 -13.49
C THR A 257 -34.10 -9.64 -14.34
N THR A 258 -33.92 -9.18 -15.59
CA THR A 258 -35.00 -9.02 -16.57
C THR A 258 -35.63 -10.37 -16.90
N LEU A 259 -34.81 -11.42 -17.05
CA LEU A 259 -35.29 -12.78 -17.28
C LEU A 259 -36.14 -13.28 -16.11
N ILE A 260 -35.68 -13.12 -14.87
CA ILE A 260 -36.46 -13.50 -13.68
C ILE A 260 -37.78 -12.72 -13.62
N ALA A 261 -37.75 -11.44 -13.99
CA ALA A 261 -38.94 -10.60 -14.07
C ALA A 261 -39.97 -11.09 -15.09
N ALA A 262 -39.51 -11.46 -16.28
CA ALA A 262 -40.36 -12.03 -17.33
C ALA A 262 -40.99 -13.35 -16.88
N VAL A 263 -40.18 -14.27 -16.32
CA VAL A 263 -40.68 -15.56 -15.83
C VAL A 263 -41.74 -15.38 -14.74
N ALA A 264 -41.53 -14.46 -13.80
CA ALA A 264 -42.53 -14.19 -12.76
C ALA A 264 -43.84 -13.60 -13.30
N HIS A 265 -43.76 -12.73 -14.31
CA HIS A 265 -44.94 -12.20 -14.98
C HIS A 265 -45.71 -13.33 -15.70
N ASP A 266 -44.98 -14.18 -16.42
CA ASP A 266 -45.54 -15.31 -17.15
C ASP A 266 -46.15 -16.37 -16.23
N LEU A 267 -45.70 -16.49 -14.98
CA LEU A 267 -46.30 -17.36 -13.96
C LEU A 267 -47.58 -16.77 -13.32
N ARG A 268 -47.70 -15.44 -13.22
CA ARG A 268 -48.91 -14.79 -12.66
C ARG A 268 -50.14 -14.99 -13.55
N THR A 269 -49.95 -14.98 -14.87
CA THR A 269 -51.03 -15.16 -15.85
C THR A 269 -51.75 -16.52 -15.76
N PRO A 270 -51.05 -17.68 -15.77
CA PRO A 270 -51.70 -18.98 -15.61
C PRO A 270 -52.30 -19.17 -14.22
N LEU A 271 -51.72 -18.59 -13.16
CA LEU A 271 -52.32 -18.59 -11.82
C LEU A 271 -53.67 -17.86 -11.79
N MET A 272 -53.76 -16.68 -12.40
CA MET A 272 -55.03 -15.95 -12.52
C MET A 272 -56.07 -16.74 -13.32
N ARG A 273 -55.65 -17.41 -14.41
CA ARG A 273 -56.54 -18.28 -15.19
C ARG A 273 -57.00 -19.51 -14.40
N LEU A 274 -56.15 -20.05 -13.53
CA LEU A 274 -56.50 -21.18 -12.67
C LEU A 274 -57.54 -20.75 -11.64
N ALA A 275 -57.36 -19.57 -11.02
CA ALA A 275 -58.32 -18.97 -10.09
C ALA A 275 -59.72 -18.82 -10.74
N LEU A 276 -59.78 -18.25 -11.96
CA LEU A 276 -61.03 -18.12 -12.70
C LEU A 276 -61.69 -19.47 -13.05
N ARG A 277 -60.90 -20.53 -13.27
CA ARG A 277 -61.43 -21.87 -13.54
C ARG A 277 -62.01 -22.54 -12.29
N LEU A 278 -61.51 -22.17 -11.11
CA LEU A 278 -61.95 -22.69 -9.82
C LEU A 278 -63.28 -22.09 -9.36
N GLU A 279 -63.76 -20.99 -9.94
CA GLU A 279 -65.08 -20.42 -9.65
C GLU A 279 -66.23 -21.43 -9.79
N LYS A 280 -66.06 -22.45 -10.64
CA LYS A 280 -67.05 -23.52 -10.88
C LYS A 280 -66.80 -24.80 -10.07
N ALA A 281 -65.76 -24.84 -9.25
CA ALA A 281 -65.44 -25.98 -8.40
C ALA A 281 -66.33 -26.00 -7.14
N PRO A 282 -66.51 -27.16 -6.50
CA PRO A 282 -67.11 -27.25 -5.17
C PRO A 282 -66.39 -26.34 -4.16
N ASP A 283 -67.15 -25.75 -3.24
CA ASP A 283 -66.67 -24.69 -2.33
C ASP A 283 -65.38 -25.08 -1.57
N GLU A 284 -65.32 -26.31 -1.04
CA GLU A 284 -64.14 -26.82 -0.32
C GLU A 284 -62.86 -26.85 -1.18
N ILE A 285 -63.00 -27.22 -2.46
CA ILE A 285 -61.87 -27.28 -3.40
C ILE A 285 -61.51 -25.87 -3.87
N ARG A 286 -62.52 -25.01 -4.08
CA ARG A 286 -62.32 -23.63 -4.49
C ARG A 286 -61.55 -22.85 -3.43
N GLU A 287 -62.01 -22.86 -2.17
CA GLU A 287 -61.35 -22.14 -1.07
C GLU A 287 -59.90 -22.60 -0.86
N ALA A 288 -59.67 -23.92 -0.79
CA ALA A 288 -58.32 -24.46 -0.62
C ALA A 288 -57.39 -24.09 -1.80
N SER A 289 -57.91 -24.11 -3.03
CA SER A 289 -57.12 -23.79 -4.22
C SER A 289 -56.89 -22.28 -4.40
N GLU A 290 -57.85 -21.45 -3.98
CA GLU A 290 -57.70 -19.98 -3.95
C GLU A 290 -56.62 -19.56 -2.94
N GLU A 291 -56.60 -20.18 -1.76
CA GLU A 291 -55.53 -20.00 -0.77
C GLU A 291 -54.16 -20.36 -1.37
N ASP A 292 -54.04 -21.51 -2.02
CA ASP A 292 -52.78 -21.96 -2.65
C ASP A 292 -52.32 -21.00 -3.76
N ILE A 293 -53.25 -20.51 -4.60
CA ILE A 293 -52.95 -19.55 -5.67
C ILE A 293 -52.52 -18.19 -5.10
N GLN A 294 -53.17 -17.73 -4.04
CA GLN A 294 -52.83 -16.49 -3.36
C GLN A 294 -51.45 -16.59 -2.71
N GLU A 295 -51.15 -17.71 -2.05
CA GLU A 295 -49.83 -17.98 -1.48
C GLU A 295 -48.74 -17.99 -2.57
N MET A 296 -48.98 -18.69 -3.68
CA MET A 296 -48.03 -18.77 -4.79
C MET A 296 -47.79 -17.38 -5.42
N SER A 297 -48.85 -16.58 -5.57
CA SER A 297 -48.78 -15.20 -6.07
C SER A 297 -47.98 -14.27 -5.14
N GLN A 298 -48.14 -14.42 -3.83
CA GLN A 298 -47.37 -13.68 -2.83
C GLN A 298 -45.88 -14.07 -2.87
N ARG A 299 -45.57 -15.38 -2.94
CA ARG A 299 -44.18 -15.88 -3.04
C ARG A 299 -43.48 -15.36 -4.30
N ILE A 300 -44.16 -15.38 -5.44
CA ILE A 300 -43.63 -14.81 -6.70
C ILE A 300 -43.44 -13.29 -6.55
N GLY A 301 -44.39 -12.58 -5.95
CA GLY A 301 -44.28 -11.15 -5.67
C GLY A 301 -43.06 -10.79 -4.83
N ALA A 302 -42.82 -11.53 -3.75
CA ALA A 302 -41.67 -11.31 -2.87
C ALA A 302 -40.33 -11.65 -3.55
N ALA A 303 -40.25 -12.76 -4.30
CA ALA A 303 -39.06 -13.11 -5.07
C ALA A 303 -38.72 -11.99 -6.08
N MET A 304 -39.75 -11.40 -6.69
CA MET A 304 -39.60 -10.27 -7.59
C MET A 304 -39.19 -8.97 -6.90
N ALA A 305 -39.69 -8.70 -5.70
CA ALA A 305 -39.25 -7.58 -4.89
C ALA A 305 -37.76 -7.73 -4.54
N PHE A 306 -37.35 -8.91 -4.05
CA PHE A 306 -35.97 -9.24 -3.72
C PHE A 306 -35.01 -9.05 -4.90
N VAL A 307 -35.34 -9.60 -6.08
CA VAL A 307 -34.51 -9.46 -7.29
C VAL A 307 -34.39 -7.99 -7.74
N ARG A 308 -35.47 -7.22 -7.57
CA ARG A 308 -35.49 -5.79 -7.88
C ARG A 308 -34.65 -5.00 -6.89
N ASP A 309 -34.68 -5.34 -5.61
CA ASP A 309 -33.86 -4.72 -4.57
C ASP A 309 -32.37 -5.00 -4.78
N MET A 310 -32.01 -6.22 -5.22
CA MET A 310 -30.62 -6.55 -5.59
C MET A 310 -30.07 -5.74 -6.77
N THR A 311 -30.94 -5.28 -7.66
CA THR A 311 -30.55 -4.55 -8.89
C THR A 311 -30.87 -3.06 -8.86
N ARG A 312 -31.43 -2.58 -7.75
CA ARG A 312 -31.79 -1.18 -7.59
C ARG A 312 -30.54 -0.32 -7.52
N HIS A 313 -30.55 0.79 -8.25
CA HIS A 313 -29.56 1.85 -8.05
C HIS A 313 -29.82 2.53 -6.71
N VAL A 314 -28.85 2.45 -5.80
CA VAL A 314 -28.87 3.21 -4.54
C VAL A 314 -28.71 4.69 -4.88
N ARG A 315 -29.81 5.46 -4.83
CA ARG A 315 -29.72 6.92 -4.90
C ARG A 315 -29.48 7.45 -3.50
N ARG A 316 -28.20 7.64 -3.15
CA ARG A 316 -27.83 8.20 -1.85
C ARG A 316 -28.20 9.67 -1.78
N GLN A 317 -28.99 10.01 -0.78
CA GLN A 317 -29.32 11.36 -0.40
C GLN A 317 -29.17 11.50 1.11
N ARG A 318 -28.87 12.71 1.57
CA ARG A 318 -28.80 13.00 2.99
C ARG A 318 -30.20 12.88 3.58
N LEU A 319 -30.38 11.97 4.53
CA LEU A 319 -31.65 11.74 5.21
C LEU A 319 -31.44 11.53 6.70
N ASP A 320 -32.47 11.84 7.50
CA ASP A 320 -32.49 11.49 8.92
C ASP A 320 -33.08 10.09 9.09
N LEU A 321 -32.22 9.14 9.47
CA LEU A 321 -32.63 7.75 9.67
C LEU A 321 -33.63 7.61 10.82
N ARG A 322 -33.55 8.48 11.83
CA ARG A 322 -34.49 8.46 12.95
C ARG A 322 -35.89 8.83 12.50
N SER A 323 -36.06 9.92 11.75
CA SER A 323 -37.37 10.31 11.21
C SER A 323 -37.97 9.24 10.30
N LEU A 324 -37.13 8.52 9.55
CA LEU A 324 -37.58 7.38 8.75
C LEU A 324 -38.09 6.23 9.64
N ALA A 325 -37.37 5.89 10.69
CA ALA A 325 -37.79 4.85 11.63
C ALA A 325 -39.05 5.25 12.40
N GLU A 326 -39.16 6.50 12.86
CA GLU A 326 -40.36 7.05 13.51
C GLU A 326 -41.60 6.90 12.63
N SER A 327 -41.52 7.34 11.36
CA SER A 327 -42.63 7.18 10.41
C SER A 327 -43.03 5.72 10.22
N ILE A 328 -42.07 4.79 10.24
CA ILE A 328 -42.38 3.36 10.13
C ILE A 328 -43.03 2.87 11.42
N THR A 329 -42.47 3.16 12.58
CA THR A 329 -43.05 2.71 13.86
C THR A 329 -44.46 3.27 14.09
N ASP A 330 -44.72 4.50 13.67
CA ASP A 330 -46.05 5.12 13.71
C ASP A 330 -47.03 4.37 12.80
N ASP A 331 -46.63 4.03 11.56
CA ASP A 331 -47.44 3.23 10.61
C ASP A 331 -47.88 1.86 11.20
N TYR A 332 -47.06 1.26 12.08
CA TYR A 332 -47.38 0.00 12.78
C TYR A 332 -48.24 0.22 14.04
N ALA A 333 -47.95 1.27 14.80
CA ALA A 333 -48.75 1.64 15.97
C ALA A 333 -50.20 1.96 15.57
N ASP A 334 -50.42 2.63 14.44
CA ASP A 334 -51.75 2.92 13.87
C ASP A 334 -52.54 1.66 13.52
N ARG A 335 -51.87 0.53 13.26
CA ARG A 335 -52.49 -0.80 13.03
C ARG A 335 -52.74 -1.58 14.32
N GLY A 336 -52.31 -1.05 15.47
CA GLY A 336 -52.39 -1.71 16.77
C GLY A 336 -51.25 -2.71 17.04
N GLU A 337 -50.17 -2.69 16.26
CA GLU A 337 -49.00 -3.55 16.46
C GLU A 337 -48.03 -2.94 17.49
N GLN A 338 -47.38 -3.76 18.32
CA GLN A 338 -46.51 -3.29 19.39
C GLN A 338 -45.07 -3.06 18.90
N VAL A 339 -44.81 -1.89 18.31
CA VAL A 339 -43.48 -1.50 17.83
C VAL A 339 -42.99 -0.28 18.61
N VAL A 340 -41.82 -0.39 19.24
CA VAL A 340 -41.26 0.68 20.10
C VAL A 340 -39.91 1.12 19.56
N LEU A 341 -39.77 2.42 19.24
CA LEU A 341 -38.49 3.05 18.93
C LEU A 341 -37.88 3.67 20.19
N SER A 342 -36.64 3.29 20.50
CA SER A 342 -35.90 3.86 21.63
C SER A 342 -35.57 5.34 21.39
N PRO A 343 -35.68 6.20 22.42
CA PRO A 343 -35.39 7.62 22.29
C PRO A 343 -33.90 7.85 21.96
N GLY A 344 -33.62 8.91 21.21
CA GLY A 344 -32.25 9.28 20.86
C GLY A 344 -32.19 10.46 19.88
N PRO A 345 -30.98 10.90 19.50
CA PRO A 345 -30.80 12.04 18.62
C PRO A 345 -31.10 11.70 17.15
N SER A 346 -31.30 12.74 16.34
CA SER A 346 -31.32 12.66 14.87
C SER A 346 -30.04 12.01 14.34
N LEU A 347 -30.17 11.17 13.30
CA LEU A 347 -29.05 10.42 12.70
C LEU A 347 -29.03 10.65 11.19
N ALA A 348 -28.34 11.72 10.79
CA ALA A 348 -28.12 12.01 9.38
C ALA A 348 -27.14 11.01 8.75
N ILE A 349 -27.54 10.38 7.66
CA ILE A 349 -26.73 9.48 6.82
C ILE A 349 -26.96 9.76 5.33
N ASP A 350 -26.02 9.36 4.48
CA ASP A 350 -26.20 9.34 3.03
C ASP A 350 -26.69 7.96 2.56
N GLY A 351 -27.99 7.84 2.28
CA GLY A 351 -28.62 6.57 1.95
C GLY A 351 -29.78 6.67 0.96
N ASP A 352 -30.24 5.53 0.45
CA ASP A 352 -31.45 5.43 -0.37
C ASP A 352 -32.65 5.22 0.56
N ALA A 353 -33.45 6.27 0.76
CA ALA A 353 -34.58 6.25 1.70
C ALA A 353 -35.56 5.10 1.44
N PRO A 354 -36.05 4.85 0.21
CA PRO A 354 -36.85 3.67 -0.10
C PRO A 354 -36.20 2.33 0.26
N ALA A 355 -34.90 2.15 0.01
CA ALA A 355 -34.21 0.90 0.32
C ALA A 355 -34.07 0.70 1.84
N LEU A 356 -33.73 1.77 2.57
CA LEU A 356 -33.66 1.74 4.03
C LEU A 356 -35.04 1.54 4.67
N LYS A 357 -36.11 2.10 4.08
CA LYS A 357 -37.49 1.81 4.49
C LYS A 357 -37.80 0.32 4.35
N ALA A 358 -37.48 -0.27 3.20
CA ALA A 358 -37.69 -1.70 2.96
C ALA A 358 -36.88 -2.57 3.94
N LEU A 359 -35.65 -2.18 4.28
CA LEU A 359 -34.83 -2.85 5.28
C LEU A 359 -35.51 -2.82 6.66
N LEU A 360 -35.92 -1.65 7.13
CA LEU A 360 -36.57 -1.50 8.44
C LEU A 360 -37.91 -2.24 8.51
N VAL A 361 -38.73 -2.13 7.47
CA VAL A 361 -40.00 -2.87 7.37
C VAL A 361 -39.76 -4.38 7.44
N ASN A 362 -38.78 -4.92 6.71
CA ASN A 362 -38.48 -6.35 6.78
C ASN A 362 -38.02 -6.80 8.17
N LEU A 363 -37.28 -5.96 8.92
CA LEU A 363 -36.86 -6.28 10.28
C LEU A 363 -38.04 -6.22 11.26
N VAL A 364 -38.86 -5.19 11.19
CA VAL A 364 -40.03 -5.00 12.06
C VAL A 364 -41.09 -6.07 11.78
N ASP A 365 -41.42 -6.34 10.51
CA ASP A 365 -42.34 -7.41 10.13
C ASP A 365 -41.88 -8.76 10.68
N ASN A 366 -40.57 -9.04 10.64
CA ASN A 366 -40.02 -10.27 11.17
C ASN A 366 -40.22 -10.36 12.70
N ALA A 367 -39.88 -9.30 13.44
CA ALA A 367 -40.05 -9.25 14.88
C ALA A 367 -41.52 -9.37 15.32
N VAL A 368 -42.42 -8.59 14.71
CA VAL A 368 -43.86 -8.64 15.03
C VAL A 368 -44.44 -10.01 14.70
N LYS A 369 -44.08 -10.60 13.56
CA LYS A 369 -44.60 -11.90 13.16
C LYS A 369 -44.21 -13.05 14.09
N TYR A 370 -42.98 -13.07 14.61
CA TYR A 370 -42.49 -14.18 15.43
C TYR A 370 -42.63 -13.95 16.94
N ALA A 371 -42.78 -12.70 17.40
CA ALA A 371 -42.84 -12.37 18.81
C ALA A 371 -44.00 -11.44 19.22
N GLY A 372 -44.80 -10.96 18.26
CA GLY A 372 -45.91 -10.02 18.48
C GLY A 372 -45.48 -8.58 18.79
N HIS A 373 -44.18 -8.31 18.90
CA HIS A 373 -43.63 -6.98 19.21
C HIS A 373 -42.23 -6.80 18.60
N ALA A 374 -41.82 -5.53 18.45
CA ALA A 374 -40.49 -5.17 17.98
C ALA A 374 -39.90 -4.00 18.79
N GLU A 375 -38.65 -4.14 19.20
CA GLU A 375 -37.85 -3.12 19.89
C GLU A 375 -36.81 -2.57 18.90
N VAL A 376 -36.96 -1.33 18.44
CA VAL A 376 -36.04 -0.67 17.49
C VAL A 376 -35.12 0.27 18.24
N GLN A 377 -33.80 0.15 18.02
CA GLN A 377 -32.80 1.04 18.59
C GLN A 377 -31.86 1.55 17.48
N LEU A 378 -31.62 2.86 17.49
CA LEU A 378 -30.73 3.53 16.55
C LEU A 378 -29.69 4.34 17.32
N TYR A 379 -28.42 4.14 17.02
CA TYR A 379 -27.33 4.90 17.64
C TYR A 379 -26.13 5.03 16.70
N ARG A 380 -25.28 6.02 17.00
CA ARG A 380 -24.00 6.22 16.31
C ARG A 380 -22.89 5.54 17.11
N ASP A 381 -22.04 4.78 16.44
CA ASP A 381 -20.81 4.23 16.99
C ASP A 381 -19.63 4.69 16.13
N ARG A 382 -18.89 5.71 16.63
CA ARG A 382 -17.79 6.37 15.89
C ARG A 382 -18.24 6.85 14.50
N ASP A 383 -17.72 6.21 13.44
CA ASP A 383 -17.95 6.52 12.03
C ASP A 383 -19.04 5.66 11.39
N THR A 384 -19.82 4.93 12.20
CA THR A 384 -20.93 4.09 11.74
C THR A 384 -22.24 4.44 12.46
N VAL A 385 -23.34 4.14 11.81
CA VAL A 385 -24.69 4.14 12.38
C VAL A 385 -25.15 2.70 12.51
N VAL A 386 -25.69 2.37 13.67
CA VAL A 386 -26.18 1.04 13.99
C VAL A 386 -27.70 1.07 14.10
N ILE A 387 -28.34 0.14 13.40
CA ILE A 387 -29.76 -0.19 13.49
C ILE A 387 -29.85 -1.54 14.20
N GLU A 388 -30.54 -1.58 15.34
CA GLU A 388 -30.86 -2.81 16.03
C GLU A 388 -32.37 -2.99 16.07
N VAL A 389 -32.84 -4.18 15.69
CA VAL A 389 -34.24 -4.58 15.86
C VAL A 389 -34.24 -5.88 16.64
N GLY A 390 -34.77 -5.80 17.87
CA GLY A 390 -34.89 -6.91 18.79
C GLY A 390 -36.33 -7.37 18.96
N ASP A 391 -36.49 -8.64 19.29
CA ASP A 391 -37.74 -9.25 19.70
C ASP A 391 -37.54 -10.09 20.98
N ARG A 392 -38.63 -10.64 21.54
CA ARG A 392 -38.61 -11.63 22.64
C ARG A 392 -39.28 -12.93 22.24
N GLY A 393 -39.10 -13.33 20.99
CA GLY A 393 -39.59 -14.59 20.44
C GLY A 393 -38.74 -15.79 20.89
N PRO A 394 -38.86 -16.94 20.23
CA PRO A 394 -38.11 -18.15 20.58
C PRO A 394 -36.61 -18.07 20.21
N GLY A 395 -36.18 -17.08 19.42
CA GLY A 395 -34.84 -17.02 18.84
C GLY A 395 -34.61 -18.09 17.76
N LEU A 396 -33.34 -18.32 17.41
CA LEU A 396 -32.92 -19.31 16.40
C LEU A 396 -31.97 -20.35 16.99
N SER A 397 -31.98 -21.57 16.47
CA SER A 397 -30.90 -22.52 16.78
C SER A 397 -29.57 -22.03 16.19
N ALA A 398 -28.43 -22.44 16.74
CA ALA A 398 -27.12 -22.05 16.20
C ALA A 398 -26.92 -22.48 14.73
N ALA A 399 -27.53 -23.61 14.33
CA ALA A 399 -27.51 -24.08 12.95
C ALA A 399 -28.35 -23.18 12.03
N ASP A 400 -29.56 -22.79 12.46
CA ASP A 400 -30.43 -21.94 11.65
C ASP A 400 -29.93 -20.50 11.57
N ALA A 401 -29.33 -19.99 12.66
CA ALA A 401 -28.72 -18.67 12.73
C ALA A 401 -27.64 -18.46 11.64
N ALA A 402 -26.86 -19.51 11.34
CA ALA A 402 -25.82 -19.45 10.31
C ALA A 402 -26.39 -19.26 8.88
N HIS A 403 -27.60 -19.76 8.64
CA HIS A 403 -28.26 -19.73 7.33
C HIS A 403 -29.39 -18.70 7.24
N ALA A 404 -29.71 -17.98 8.32
CA ALA A 404 -30.89 -17.10 8.37
C ALA A 404 -30.88 -15.94 7.35
N PHE A 405 -29.71 -15.54 6.87
CA PHE A 405 -29.59 -14.53 5.80
C PHE A 405 -29.59 -15.12 4.38
N GLU A 406 -29.67 -16.45 4.22
CA GLU A 406 -29.76 -17.10 2.92
C GLU A 406 -31.15 -16.91 2.30
N PRO A 407 -31.24 -16.61 0.99
CA PRO A 407 -32.54 -16.47 0.33
C PRO A 407 -33.36 -17.75 0.43
N PHE A 408 -34.66 -17.62 0.70
CA PHE A 408 -35.63 -18.71 0.84
C PHE A 408 -35.41 -19.63 2.06
N PHE A 409 -34.46 -19.32 2.92
CA PHE A 409 -34.25 -20.09 4.14
C PHE A 409 -35.35 -19.80 5.18
N ARG A 410 -35.77 -20.86 5.88
CA ARG A 410 -36.71 -20.81 7.02
C ARG A 410 -36.29 -21.84 8.06
N ALA A 411 -36.24 -21.44 9.33
CA ALA A 411 -35.92 -22.34 10.45
C ALA A 411 -37.06 -23.34 10.75
N GLU A 412 -38.30 -22.96 10.47
CA GLU A 412 -39.49 -23.79 10.67
C GLU A 412 -39.61 -24.83 9.55
N ARG A 413 -39.35 -26.11 9.86
CA ARG A 413 -39.58 -27.24 8.94
C ARG A 413 -41.04 -27.68 8.85
N SER A 414 -41.96 -27.06 9.60
CA SER A 414 -43.36 -27.49 9.72
C SER A 414 -44.32 -26.56 8.98
N ARG A 415 -45.26 -27.19 8.27
CA ARG A 415 -46.38 -26.64 7.50
C ARG A 415 -47.43 -25.93 8.37
N ASN A 416 -47.05 -25.05 9.30
CA ASN A 416 -48.04 -24.15 9.88
C ASN A 416 -48.32 -23.05 8.86
N ARG A 417 -49.52 -23.10 8.27
CA ARG A 417 -50.06 -22.14 7.31
C ARG A 417 -50.08 -20.70 7.86
N ASP A 418 -50.03 -20.52 9.18
CA ASP A 418 -50.21 -19.23 9.84
C ASP A 418 -48.95 -18.33 9.87
N THR A 419 -47.73 -18.87 9.79
CA THR A 419 -46.49 -18.05 9.77
C THR A 419 -46.05 -17.69 8.35
N GLY A 420 -46.99 -17.53 7.40
CA GLY A 420 -46.78 -17.30 5.96
C GLY A 420 -45.69 -16.27 5.61
N GLY A 421 -44.49 -16.73 5.25
CA GLY A 421 -43.35 -15.88 4.91
C GLY A 421 -42.47 -16.53 3.84
N THR A 422 -41.86 -15.69 2.99
CA THR A 422 -41.16 -16.14 1.78
C THR A 422 -39.69 -16.50 2.01
N GLY A 423 -39.16 -16.27 3.22
CA GLY A 423 -37.74 -16.48 3.54
C GLY A 423 -36.80 -15.45 2.88
N LEU A 424 -37.34 -14.33 2.40
CA LEU A 424 -36.56 -13.31 1.68
C LEU A 424 -36.28 -12.05 2.49
N GLY A 425 -36.94 -11.84 3.62
CA GLY A 425 -36.82 -10.61 4.42
C GLY A 425 -35.39 -10.34 4.88
N LEU A 426 -34.79 -11.27 5.65
CA LEU A 426 -33.42 -11.13 6.13
C LEU A 426 -32.39 -11.11 4.98
N ALA A 427 -32.61 -11.88 3.92
CA ALA A 427 -31.77 -11.81 2.73
C ALA A 427 -31.81 -10.41 2.08
N SER A 428 -32.99 -9.77 2.03
CA SER A 428 -33.15 -8.39 1.54
C SER A 428 -32.44 -7.39 2.46
N VAL A 429 -32.58 -7.52 3.78
CA VAL A 429 -31.85 -6.71 4.77
C VAL A 429 -30.35 -6.75 4.52
N ARG A 430 -29.78 -7.95 4.33
CA ARG A 430 -28.35 -8.12 4.04
C ARG A 430 -27.95 -7.48 2.70
N ALA A 431 -28.76 -7.65 1.67
CA ALA A 431 -28.51 -7.04 0.36
C ALA A 431 -28.51 -5.50 0.43
N VAL A 432 -29.51 -4.91 1.09
CA VAL A 432 -29.60 -3.45 1.28
C VAL A 432 -28.44 -2.93 2.13
N ALA A 433 -28.09 -3.61 3.24
CA ALA A 433 -26.96 -3.22 4.07
C ALA A 433 -25.64 -3.19 3.27
N HIS A 434 -25.36 -4.24 2.49
CA HIS A 434 -24.17 -4.29 1.65
C HIS A 434 -24.16 -3.22 0.55
N ALA A 435 -25.30 -2.94 -0.09
CA ALA A 435 -25.42 -1.87 -1.08
C ALA A 435 -25.15 -0.48 -0.48
N HIS A 436 -25.35 -0.32 0.83
CA HIS A 436 -24.99 0.89 1.58
C HIS A 436 -23.54 0.88 2.10
N GLY A 437 -22.74 -0.14 1.77
CA GLY A 437 -21.36 -0.30 2.24
C GLY A 437 -21.26 -0.81 3.68
N GLY A 438 -22.36 -1.33 4.22
CA GLY A 438 -22.49 -1.86 5.56
C GLY A 438 -22.51 -3.39 5.65
N ALA A 439 -22.93 -3.88 6.81
CA ALA A 439 -23.09 -5.30 7.10
C ALA A 439 -24.32 -5.55 7.98
N ALA A 440 -24.88 -6.75 7.90
CA ALA A 440 -25.96 -7.22 8.76
C ALA A 440 -25.52 -8.47 9.52
N SER A 441 -25.94 -8.58 10.77
CA SER A 441 -25.65 -9.68 11.68
C SER A 441 -26.86 -9.96 12.56
N LEU A 442 -26.92 -11.13 13.16
CA LEU A 442 -27.97 -11.50 14.11
C LEU A 442 -27.34 -12.27 15.27
N GLU A 443 -27.95 -12.14 16.43
CA GLU A 443 -27.58 -12.86 17.65
C GLU A 443 -28.84 -13.17 18.47
N ASN A 444 -28.83 -14.29 19.19
CA ASN A 444 -29.88 -14.56 20.16
C ASN A 444 -29.65 -13.72 21.42
N ARG A 445 -30.74 -13.23 22.01
CA ARG A 445 -30.68 -12.51 23.28
C ARG A 445 -30.50 -13.50 24.44
N PRO A 446 -29.74 -13.14 25.49
CA PRO A 446 -29.61 -13.98 26.69
C PRO A 446 -30.95 -14.31 27.36
N GLU A 447 -31.92 -13.40 27.26
CA GLU A 447 -33.23 -13.46 27.91
C GLU A 447 -34.32 -14.12 27.03
N GLY A 448 -33.94 -14.62 25.85
CA GLY A 448 -34.86 -15.09 24.81
C GLY A 448 -35.15 -14.02 23.75
N GLY A 449 -35.38 -14.47 22.52
CA GLY A 449 -35.57 -13.62 21.34
C GLY A 449 -34.34 -13.47 20.47
N LEU A 450 -34.51 -12.73 19.39
CA LEU A 450 -33.47 -12.42 18.42
C LEU A 450 -33.19 -10.92 18.40
N ILE A 451 -31.95 -10.53 18.15
CA ILE A 451 -31.62 -9.15 17.77
C ILE A 451 -30.88 -9.18 16.44
N VAL A 452 -31.37 -8.40 15.49
CA VAL A 452 -30.75 -8.22 14.17
C VAL A 452 -30.11 -6.84 14.17
N ARG A 453 -28.81 -6.81 13.87
CA ARG A 453 -27.97 -5.62 13.88
C ARG A 453 -27.47 -5.31 12.48
N VAL A 454 -27.76 -4.11 11.99
CA VAL A 454 -27.26 -3.56 10.73
C VAL A 454 -26.35 -2.38 11.01
N ILE A 455 -25.13 -2.41 10.45
CA ILE A 455 -24.12 -1.37 10.61
C ILE A 455 -23.92 -0.70 9.26
N LEU A 456 -24.10 0.61 9.20
CA LEU A 456 -23.94 1.44 8.00
C LEU A 456 -22.86 2.50 8.20
N PRO A 457 -22.08 2.87 7.16
CA PRO A 457 -21.20 4.03 7.21
C PRO A 457 -22.00 5.32 7.47
N ALA A 458 -21.47 6.21 8.32
CA ALA A 458 -22.19 7.37 8.84
C ALA A 458 -22.02 8.68 8.06
#